data_AF-A0A7X5Q8H4-F1
#
_entry.id   AF-A0A7X5Q8H4-F1
#
_cell.length_a   1.000
_cell.length_b   1.000
_cell.length_c   1.000
_cell.angle_alpha   90.00
_cell.angle_beta   90.00
_cell.angle_gamma   90.00
#
_symmetry.space_group_name_H-M   'P 1'
#
loop_
_entity.id
_entity.type
_entity.pdbx_description
1 polymer ?
#
loop_
_entity_poly.entity_id
_entity_poly.type
_entity_poly.pdbx_seq_one_letter_code
_entity_poly.pdbx_strand_id
1 'polypeptide(L)' 'DVNVYDFIDKELGKAAPYGVYDISKNVGWVSVGISCDTAEFAVNSIRNWWLEMGKET' A
#
# COMPACT_ATOMS: atom_id res chain seq x y z
N ASP A 1 -12.91 -16.98 -20.73
CA ASP A 1 -11.73 -16.11 -20.84
C ASP A 1 -10.95 -16.07 -19.54
N VAL A 2 -9.63 -16.18 -19.64
CA VAL A 2 -8.72 -15.97 -18.50
C VAL A 2 -8.15 -14.57 -18.67
N ASN A 3 -8.61 -13.61 -17.85
CA ASN A 3 -7.99 -12.29 -17.79
C ASN A 3 -6.64 -12.44 -17.10
N VAL A 4 -5.57 -12.44 -17.89
CA VAL A 4 -4.20 -12.55 -17.39
C VAL A 4 -3.81 -11.17 -16.85
N TYR A 5 -4.03 -10.96 -15.55
CA TYR A 5 -3.76 -9.71 -14.81
C TYR A 5 -2.28 -9.25 -14.82
N ASP A 6 -1.40 -9.99 -15.50
CA ASP A 6 0.03 -9.68 -15.58
C ASP A 6 0.33 -8.44 -16.43
N PHE A 7 -0.60 -8.02 -17.31
CA PHE A 7 -0.44 -6.84 -18.15
C PHE A 7 -1.25 -5.66 -17.61
N ILE A 8 -0.58 -4.51 -17.44
CA ILE A 8 -1.21 -3.26 -17.03
C ILE A 8 -2.27 -2.88 -18.06
N ASP A 9 -3.52 -2.76 -17.60
CA ASP A 9 -4.59 -2.15 -18.39
C ASP A 9 -4.22 -0.68 -18.63
N LYS A 10 -4.12 -0.28 -19.91
CA LYS A 10 -3.69 1.07 -20.29
C LYS A 10 -4.70 2.15 -19.93
N GLU A 11 -5.98 1.80 -19.76
CA GLU A 11 -7.04 2.73 -19.41
C GLU A 11 -7.22 2.83 -17.88
N LEU A 12 -7.07 1.71 -17.16
CA LEU A 12 -7.26 1.66 -15.70
C LEU A 12 -5.97 1.85 -14.88
N GLY A 13 -4.80 1.62 -15.47
CA GLY A 13 -3.51 1.70 -14.79
C GLY A 13 -3.23 0.54 -13.82
N LYS A 14 -2.12 0.63 -13.06
CA LYS A 14 -1.71 -0.37 -12.06
C LYS A 14 -1.81 0.23 -10.66
N ALA A 15 -2.42 -0.51 -9.73
CA ALA A 15 -2.39 -0.19 -8.31
C ALA A 15 -1.32 -1.03 -7.59
N ALA A 16 -0.62 -0.40 -6.66
CA ALA A 16 0.43 -0.98 -5.83
C ALA A 16 0.10 -0.75 -4.35
N PRO A 17 -0.49 -1.75 -3.66
CA PRO A 17 -0.83 -1.62 -2.24
C PRO A 17 0.37 -1.93 -1.33
N TYR A 18 0.55 -1.13 -0.28
CA TYR A 18 1.41 -1.40 0.88
C TYR A 18 0.58 -1.37 2.15
N GLY A 19 0.64 -2.43 2.95
CA GLY A 19 -0.16 -2.55 4.16
C GLY A 19 0.67 -2.74 5.43
N VAL A 20 0.17 -2.22 6.55
CA VAL A 20 0.66 -2.53 7.89
C VAL A 20 -0.51 -3.05 8.71
N TYR A 21 -0.33 -4.19 9.39
CA TYR A 21 -1.34 -4.74 10.29
C TYR A 21 -0.83 -4.68 11.72
N ASP A 22 -1.55 -3.94 12.58
CA ASP A 22 -1.29 -3.85 14.01
C ASP A 22 -2.13 -4.89 14.75
N ILE A 23 -1.47 -5.94 15.23
CA ILE A 23 -2.09 -7.06 15.94
C ILE A 23 -2.64 -6.61 17.29
N SER A 24 -1.98 -5.66 17.98
CA SER A 24 -2.37 -5.24 19.32
C SER A 24 -3.70 -4.50 19.35
N LYS A 25 -3.97 -3.75 18.27
CA LYS A 25 -5.19 -2.95 18.09
C LYS A 25 -6.20 -3.62 17.15
N ASN A 26 -5.82 -4.72 16.48
CA ASN A 26 -6.59 -5.37 15.42
C ASN A 26 -7.04 -4.39 14.32
N VAL A 27 -6.11 -3.52 13.88
CA VAL A 27 -6.37 -2.52 12.84
C VAL A 27 -5.34 -2.64 11.72
N GLY A 28 -5.76 -2.31 10.50
CA GLY A 28 -4.91 -2.30 9.32
C GLY A 28 -4.80 -0.92 8.71
N TRP A 29 -3.64 -0.63 8.13
CA TRP A 29 -3.40 0.51 7.25
C TRP A 29 -3.08 0.01 5.85
N VAL A 30 -3.55 0.71 4.83
CA VAL A 30 -3.22 0.45 3.43
C VAL A 30 -2.91 1.77 2.74
N SER A 31 -1.76 1.84 2.08
CA SER A 31 -1.38 2.90 1.14
C SER A 31 -1.43 2.33 -0.28
N VAL A 32 -2.08 3.05 -1.19
CA VAL A 32 -2.24 2.62 -2.59
C VAL A 32 -1.53 3.63 -3.48
N GLY A 33 -0.55 3.17 -4.24
CA GLY A 33 0.21 3.96 -5.20
C GLY A 33 0.09 3.39 -6.62
N ILE A 34 0.73 4.08 -7.56
CA ILE A 34 0.82 3.63 -8.97
C ILE A 34 2.15 2.92 -9.28
N SER A 35 3.09 2.90 -8.32
CA SER A 35 4.38 2.22 -8.42
C SER A 35 4.74 1.58 -7.07
N CYS A 36 4.91 0.26 -7.06
CA CYS A 36 5.44 -0.47 -5.91
C CYS A 36 6.97 -0.48 -5.86
N ASP A 37 7.63 -0.05 -6.93
CA ASP A 37 9.04 -0.37 -7.15
C ASP A 37 10.01 0.71 -6.64
N THR A 38 9.52 1.65 -5.82
CA THR A 38 10.36 2.71 -5.25
C THR A 38 10.46 2.61 -3.73
N ALA A 39 11.69 2.66 -3.24
CA ALA A 39 11.98 2.74 -1.81
C ALA A 39 11.28 3.96 -1.16
N GLU A 40 11.14 5.05 -1.91
CA GLU A 40 10.43 6.26 -1.47
C GLU A 40 8.96 5.97 -1.12
N PHE A 41 8.23 5.26 -1.98
CA PHE A 41 6.83 4.96 -1.72
C PHE A 41 6.65 4.05 -0.50
N ALA A 42 7.53 3.06 -0.34
CA ALA A 42 7.53 2.18 0.82
C ALA A 42 7.80 2.96 2.13
N VAL A 43 8.82 3.83 2.14
CA VAL A 43 9.16 4.65 3.31
C VAL A 43 8.03 5.63 3.63
N ASN A 44 7.43 6.27 2.62
CA ASN A 44 6.30 7.17 2.82
C ASN A 44 5.08 6.44 3.42
N SER A 45 4.78 5.23 2.95
CA SER A 45 3.68 4.40 3.46
C SER A 45 3.85 4.06 4.94
N ILE A 46 5.07 3.66 5.35
CA ILE A 46 5.39 3.37 6.75
C ILE A 46 5.34 4.64 7.61
N ARG A 47 5.90 5.75 7.11
CA ARG A 47 5.90 7.04 7.80
C ARG A 47 4.49 7.52 8.11
N ASN A 48 3.59 7.45 7.13
CA ASN A 48 2.21 7.91 7.29
C ASN A 48 1.44 7.03 8.27
N TRP A 49 1.59 5.70 8.19
CA TRP A 49 1.03 4.81 9.20
C TRP A 49 1.51 5.17 10.62
N TRP A 50 2.81 5.40 10.80
CA TRP A 50 3.36 5.77 12.10
C TRP A 50 2.78 7.10 12.61
N LEU A 51 2.68 8.12 11.75
CA LEU A 51 2.20 9.44 12.14
C LEU A 51 0.71 9.47 12.49
N GLU A 52 -0.11 8.67 11.82
CA GLU A 52 -1.57 8.71 11.95
C GLU A 52 -2.11 7.65 12.91
N MET A 53 -1.43 6.52 13.09
CA MET A 53 -1.95 5.38 13.86
C MET A 53 -0.91 4.75 14.81
N GLY A 54 0.34 4.64 14.37
CA GLY A 54 1.37 3.87 15.09
C GLY A 54 1.93 4.58 16.32
N LYS A 55 2.09 5.92 16.27
CA LYS A 55 2.72 6.70 17.35
C LYS A 55 1.81 6.94 18.55
N GLU A 56 0.50 6.88 18.37
CA GLU A 56 -0.45 6.99 19.47
C GLU A 56 -0.38 5.69 20.28
N THR A 57 0.49 5.69 21.28
CA THR A 57 0.72 4.57 22.20
C THR A 57 0.37 5.00 23.61
#